data_AF-A0A0F5P8W1-F1
#
_entry.id   AF-A0A0F5P8W1-F1
#
_cell.length_a   1.000
_cell.length_b   1.000
_cell.length_c   1.000
_cell.angle_alpha   90.00
_cell.angle_beta   90.00
_cell.angle_gamma   90.00
#
_symmetry.space_group_name_H-M   'P 1'
#
loop_
_entity.id
_entity.type
_entity.pdbx_description
1 polymer ?
#
loop_
_entity_poly.entity_id
_entity_poly.type
_entity_poly.pdbx_seq_one_letter_code
_entity_poly.pdbx_strand_id
1 'polypeptide(L)'
;MDGQTLPEPFALDGARAVVVLDALGGTGTVSGFTFTPTSTVDSWRRIGMSKARFDHVCLAAAARGKSEELASALEAIADEPQLPLVPATAP
;
A
#
# COMPACT_ATOMS: atom_id res chain seq x y z
N MET A 1 -3.95 -4.15 22.35
CA MET A 1 -3.37 -4.08 21.00
C MET A 1 -3.77 -2.73 20.46
N ASP A 2 -2.95 -1.75 20.78
CA ASP A 2 -3.23 -0.33 20.59
C ASP A 2 -3.36 0.01 19.10
N GLY A 3 -4.41 0.76 18.77
CA GLY A 3 -4.59 1.38 17.48
C GLY A 3 -3.43 2.35 17.23
N GLN A 4 -2.45 1.93 16.45
CA GLN A 4 -1.45 2.85 15.94
C GLN A 4 -2.06 3.65 14.79
N THR A 5 -2.56 4.84 15.12
CA THR A 5 -2.57 5.95 14.17
C THR A 5 -1.11 6.21 13.78
N LEU A 6 -0.72 5.71 12.61
CA LEU A 6 0.60 5.93 12.05
C LEU A 6 0.75 7.43 11.71
N PRO A 7 1.90 8.08 12.01
CA PRO A 7 2.11 9.47 11.66
C PRO A 7 2.14 9.66 10.14
N GLU A 8 1.55 10.73 9.62
CA GLU A 8 1.59 11.16 8.21
C GLU A 8 3.05 11.26 7.72
N PRO A 9 3.58 10.21 7.06
CA PRO A 9 3.75 10.20 5.60
C PRO A 9 3.56 8.80 4.96
N PHE A 10 2.74 7.92 5.56
CA PHE A 10 2.39 6.63 4.96
C PHE A 10 1.32 6.83 3.88
N ALA A 11 1.67 6.57 2.61
CA ALA A 11 0.71 6.63 1.51
C ALA A 11 -0.28 5.46 1.53
N LEU A 12 0.12 4.33 2.13
CA LEU A 12 -0.73 3.17 2.36
C LEU A 12 -0.52 2.67 3.78
N ASP A 13 -1.62 2.44 4.51
CA ASP A 13 -1.59 1.67 5.76
C ASP A 13 -1.27 0.19 5.50
N GLY A 14 -1.07 -0.59 6.56
CA GLY A 14 -0.72 -2.01 6.46
C GLY A 14 -1.74 -2.86 5.69
N ALA A 15 -3.04 -2.63 5.88
CA ALA A 15 -4.09 -3.42 5.21
C ALA A 15 -4.09 -3.14 3.70
N ARG A 16 -4.01 -1.87 3.31
CA ARG A 16 -3.91 -1.50 1.89
C ARG A 16 -2.59 -1.96 1.26
N ALA A 17 -1.49 -1.89 2.01
CA ALA A 17 -0.21 -2.40 1.58
C ALA A 17 -0.26 -3.91 1.30
N VAL A 18 -0.97 -4.69 2.14
CA VAL A 18 -1.19 -6.12 1.90
C VAL A 18 -1.89 -6.37 0.57
N VAL A 19 -2.99 -5.66 0.28
CA VAL A 19 -3.75 -5.81 -0.97
C VAL A 19 -2.85 -5.56 -2.19
N VAL A 20 -2.12 -4.44 -2.19
CA VAL A 20 -1.21 -4.08 -3.28
C VAL A 20 -0.09 -5.13 -3.45
N LEU A 21 0.54 -5.55 -2.34
CA LEU A 21 1.64 -6.51 -2.40
C LEU A 21 1.18 -7.89 -2.87
N ASP A 22 0.01 -8.36 -2.45
CA ASP A 22 -0.55 -9.65 -2.89
C ASP A 22 -0.96 -9.64 -4.36
N ALA A 23 -1.58 -8.56 -4.84
CA ALA A 23 -1.90 -8.39 -6.27
C ALA A 23 -0.63 -8.43 -7.14
N LEU A 24 0.49 -7.91 -6.63
CA LEU A 24 1.78 -7.92 -7.32
C LEU A 24 2.53 -9.27 -7.23
N GLY A 25 1.92 -10.31 -6.68
CA GLY A 25 2.51 -11.66 -6.54
C GLY A 25 3.17 -11.92 -5.19
N GLY A 26 2.91 -11.09 -4.18
CA GLY A 26 3.37 -11.25 -2.81
C GLY A 26 4.80 -10.79 -2.55
N THR A 27 5.24 -10.96 -1.29
CA THR A 27 6.49 -10.42 -0.75
C THR A 27 7.73 -10.79 -1.57
N GLY A 28 7.84 -12.05 -2.01
CA GLY A 28 9.01 -12.52 -2.76
C GLY A 28 9.12 -11.90 -4.15
N THR A 29 8.01 -11.82 -4.88
CA THR A 29 7.97 -11.20 -6.21
C THR A 29 8.26 -9.72 -6.13
N VAL A 30 7.61 -9.01 -5.20
CA VAL A 30 7.85 -7.58 -4.99
C VAL A 30 9.30 -7.31 -4.58
N SER A 31 9.85 -8.09 -3.66
CA SER A 31 11.26 -7.99 -3.26
C SER A 31 12.19 -8.12 -4.48
N GLY A 32 11.93 -9.10 -5.35
CA GLY A 32 12.76 -9.37 -6.53
C GLY A 32 12.74 -8.27 -7.59
N PHE A 33 11.62 -7.58 -7.81
CA PHE A 33 11.57 -6.51 -8.81
C PHE A 33 11.85 -5.11 -8.26
N THR A 34 11.63 -4.88 -6.96
CA THR A 34 11.97 -3.62 -6.30
C THR A 34 13.39 -3.56 -5.78
N PHE A 35 14.12 -4.69 -5.84
CA PHE A 35 15.45 -4.87 -5.22
C PHE A 35 15.46 -4.50 -3.72
N THR A 36 14.33 -4.68 -3.05
CA THR A 36 14.16 -4.41 -1.62
C THR A 36 14.19 -5.73 -0.86
N PRO A 37 14.87 -5.83 0.31
CA PRO A 37 14.87 -7.04 1.11
C PRO A 37 13.47 -7.54 1.46
N THR A 38 13.27 -8.86 1.46
CA THR A 38 11.98 -9.48 1.82
C THR A 38 11.50 -9.09 3.21
N SER A 39 12.40 -8.94 4.19
CA SER A 39 12.08 -8.47 5.54
C SER A 39 11.51 -7.04 5.56
N THR A 40 11.99 -6.19 4.66
CA THR A 40 11.50 -4.81 4.50
C THR A 40 10.12 -4.81 3.85
N VAL A 41 9.92 -5.59 2.79
CA VAL A 41 8.60 -5.74 2.15
C VAL A 41 7.58 -6.36 3.11
N ASP A 42 7.98 -7.34 3.91
CA ASP A 42 7.15 -7.92 4.95
C ASP A 42 6.80 -6.90 6.04
N SER A 43 7.74 -6.04 6.41
CA SER A 43 7.46 -4.94 7.34
C SER A 43 6.39 -4.00 6.78
N TRP A 44 6.40 -3.71 5.47
CA TRP A 44 5.37 -2.86 4.85
C TRP A 44 3.96 -3.44 4.94
N ARG A 45 3.81 -4.77 4.93
CA ARG A 45 2.51 -5.43 5.17
C ARG A 45 1.97 -5.13 6.57
N ARG A 46 2.87 -4.96 7.55
CA ARG A 46 2.50 -4.76 8.96
C ARG A 46 2.29 -3.29 9.29
N ILE A 47 3.17 -2.42 8.81
CA ILE A 47 3.24 -1.00 9.20
C ILE A 47 2.89 -0.02 8.08
N GLY A 48 2.59 -0.51 6.88
CA GLY A 48 2.30 0.31 5.72
C GLY A 48 3.54 0.77 4.93
N MET A 49 3.27 1.51 3.86
CA MET A 49 4.27 2.07 2.94
C MET A 49 4.24 3.59 2.97
N SER A 50 5.42 4.21 3.04
CA SER A 50 5.55 5.64 2.77
C SER A 50 5.28 5.94 1.30
N LYS A 51 4.93 7.20 0.99
CA LYS A 51 4.70 7.61 -0.41
C LYS A 51 5.86 7.25 -1.33
N ALA A 52 7.09 7.54 -0.93
CA ALA A 52 8.26 7.22 -1.75
C ALA A 52 8.43 5.71 -2.01
N ARG A 53 8.09 4.86 -1.02
CA ARG A 53 8.13 3.39 -1.19
C ARG A 53 7.05 2.94 -2.15
N PHE A 54 5.85 3.48 -2.01
CA PHE A 54 4.74 3.18 -2.90
C PHE A 54 5.04 3.63 -4.34
N ASP A 55 5.51 4.86 -4.54
CA ASP A 55 5.92 5.37 -5.85
C ASP A 55 6.99 4.45 -6.49
N HIS A 56 7.98 4.00 -5.71
CA HIS A 56 8.99 3.03 -6.16
C HIS A 56 8.38 1.70 -6.59
N VAL A 57 7.45 1.15 -5.80
CA VAL A 57 6.73 -0.09 -6.15
C VAL A 57 5.95 0.11 -7.45
N CYS A 58 5.27 1.24 -7.65
CA CYS A 58 4.54 1.55 -8.86
C CYS A 58 5.45 1.58 -10.09
N LEU A 59 6.58 2.30 -10.00
CA LEU A 59 7.56 2.37 -11.08
C LEU A 59 8.15 1.00 -11.40
N ALA A 60 8.49 0.22 -10.38
CA ALA A 60 9.08 -1.10 -10.56
C ALA A 60 8.07 -2.13 -11.10
N ALA A 61 6.80 -2.06 -10.69
CA ALA A 61 5.72 -2.87 -11.23
C ALA A 61 5.48 -2.56 -12.71
N ALA A 62 5.42 -1.28 -13.08
CA ALA A 62 5.28 -0.85 -14.47
C ALA A 62 6.45 -1.34 -15.34
N ALA A 63 7.69 -1.24 -14.84
CA ALA A 63 8.88 -1.75 -15.52
C ALA A 63 8.88 -3.29 -15.72
N ARG A 64 8.04 -4.02 -14.97
CA ARG A 64 7.85 -5.48 -15.09
C ARG A 64 6.56 -5.87 -15.80
N GLY A 65 5.81 -4.91 -16.33
CA GLY A 65 4.53 -5.18 -17.01
C GLY A 65 3.39 -5.56 -16.08
N LYS A 66 3.46 -5.21 -14.79
CA LYS A 66 2.44 -5.51 -13.78
C LYS A 66 1.46 -4.34 -13.52
N SER A 67 1.31 -3.47 -14.51
CA SER A 67 0.50 -2.26 -14.37
C SER A 67 -0.98 -2.57 -14.19
N GLU A 68 -1.49 -3.64 -14.80
CA GLU A 68 -2.89 -4.04 -14.70
C GLU A 68 -3.20 -4.61 -13.31
N GLU A 69 -2.34 -5.47 -12.77
CA GLU A 69 -2.48 -6.00 -11.41
C GLU A 69 -2.41 -4.87 -10.38
N LEU A 70 -1.51 -3.91 -10.59
CA LEU A 70 -1.43 -2.72 -9.75
C LEU A 70 -2.72 -1.88 -9.83
N ALA A 71 -3.22 -1.61 -11.04
CA ALA A 71 -4.44 -0.82 -11.23
C ALA A 71 -5.66 -1.50 -10.58
N SER A 72 -5.80 -2.82 -10.75
CA SER A 72 -6.86 -3.60 -10.12
C SER A 72 -6.77 -3.57 -8.59
N ALA A 73 -5.56 -3.64 -8.04
CA ALA A 73 -5.36 -3.52 -6.59
C ALA A 73 -5.73 -2.12 -6.07
N LEU A 74 -5.40 -1.07 -6.84
CA LEU A 74 -5.72 0.31 -6.48
C LEU A 74 -7.22 0.59 -6.55
N GLU A 75 -7.92 -0.01 -7.50
CA GLU A 75 -9.38 0.05 -7.57
C GLU A 75 -10.03 -0.67 -6.38
N ALA A 76 -9.51 -1.86 -6.01
CA ALA A 76 -9.99 -2.62 -4.87
C ALA A 76 -9.85 -1.86 -3.52
N ILE A 77 -8.77 -1.10 -3.33
CA ILE A 77 -8.61 -0.26 -2.12
C ILE A 77 -9.37 1.07 -2.19
N ALA A 78 -9.82 1.49 -3.39
CA ALA A 78 -10.59 2.72 -3.60
C ALA A 78 -12.11 2.49 -3.42
N ASP A 79 -12.59 1.27 -3.67
CA ASP A 79 -13.99 0.87 -3.49
C ASP A 79 -14.40 0.70 -2.02
N GLU A 80 -13.44 0.67 -1.08
CA GLU A 80 -13.76 0.80 0.35
C GLU A 80 -14.39 2.18 0.61
N PRO A 81 -15.67 2.26 1.00
CA PRO A 81 -16.32 3.53 1.22
C PRO A 81 -15.61 4.24 2.37
N GLN A 82 -14.97 5.36 2.05
CA GLN A 82 -14.58 6.32 3.07
C GLN A 82 -15.87 6.71 3.81
N LEU A 83 -16.04 6.18 5.02
CA LEU A 83 -17.09 6.61 5.95
C LEU A 83 -17.15 8.14 5.91
N PRO A 84 -18.34 8.73 5.73
CA PRO A 84 -18.45 10.17 5.55
C PRO A 84 -17.83 10.88 6.74
N LEU A 85 -16.82 11.70 6.45
CA LEU A 85 -16.33 12.75 7.32
C LEU A 85 -17.56 13.58 7.72
N VAL A 86 -18.08 13.34 8.93
CA VAL A 86 -19.17 14.15 9.48
C VAL A 86 -18.73 15.62 9.45
N PRO A 87 -19.46 16.53 8.78
CA PRO A 87 -19.10 17.93 8.80
C PRO A 87 -19.36 18.51 10.20
N ALA A 88 -18.47 19.43 10.57
CA ALA A 88 -18.40 20.18 11.82
C ALA A 88 -19.76 20.50 12.46
N THR A 89 -19.89 20.19 13.76
CA THR A 89 -20.83 20.92 14.62
C THR A 89 -20.08 22.10 15.22
N ALA A 90 -20.31 23.28 14.63
CA ALA A 90 -19.99 24.56 15.23
C ALA A 90 -20.92 24.81 16.45
N PRO A 91 -20.45 25.51 17.50
CA PRO A 91 -21.34 26.06 18.53
C PRO A 91 -22.14 27.26 18.03
#